data_AF-A0A7K2VGY9-F1
#
_entry.id   AF-A0A7K2VGY9-F1
#
_cell.length_a   1.000
_cell.length_b   1.000
_cell.length_c   1.000
_cell.angle_alpha   90.00
_cell.angle_beta   90.00
_cell.angle_gamma   90.00
#
_symmetry.space_group_name_H-M   'P 1'
#
loop_
_entity.id
_entity.type
_entity.pdbx_description
1 polymer ?
#
loop_
_entity_poly.entity_id
_entity_poly.type
_entity_poly.pdbx_seq_one_letter_code
_entity_poly.pdbx_strand_id
1 'polypeptide(L)' 'MAVCFRTGPLLAPVTTNPPAAVMPRPATATGTWTWTEPTNTTGAWRTLPVTAPDPADLPLGNPEIRSGYLVLNDAADHTR' A
#
# COMPACT_ATOMS: atom_id res chain seq x y z
N MET A 1 -13.35 6.32 9.86
CA MET A 1 -12.62 5.31 10.66
C MET A 1 -11.49 4.77 9.80
N ALA A 2 -10.32 4.48 10.38
CA ALA A 2 -9.19 3.91 9.66
C ALA A 2 -8.70 2.62 10.32
N VAL A 3 -8.46 1.58 9.52
CA VAL A 3 -7.90 0.31 10.00
C VAL A 3 -6.49 0.17 9.45
N CYS A 4 -5.52 0.01 10.37
CA CYS A 4 -4.10 -0.10 10.05
C CYS A 4 -3.64 -1.56 10.13
N PHE A 5 -3.06 -2.08 9.06
CA PHE A 5 -2.42 -3.39 9.04
C PHE A 5 -0.90 -3.19 9.01
N ARG A 6 -0.21 -3.84 9.95
CA ARG A 6 1.25 -3.92 9.92
C ARG A 6 1.63 -5.00 8.92
N THR A 7 2.20 -4.60 7.78
CA THR A 7 2.86 -5.58 6.91
C THR A 7 4.30 -5.68 7.38
N GLY A 8 4.85 -6.90 7.41
CA GLY A 8 6.29 -7.10 7.57
C GLY A 8 7.06 -6.51 6.38
N PRO A 9 8.36 -6.83 6.24
CA PRO A 9 9.13 -6.45 5.07
C PRO A 9 8.41 -6.97 3.81
N LEU A 10 7.85 -6.06 3.01
CA LEU A 10 7.11 -6.38 1.80
C LEU A 10 7.97 -6.00 0.60
N LEU A 11 8.14 -6.93 -0.34
CA LEU A 11 8.68 -6.63 -1.66
C LEU A 11 7.58 -5.96 -2.49
N ALA A 12 7.63 -4.62 -2.56
CA ALA A 12 6.61 -3.84 -3.26
C ALA A 12 7.24 -2.70 -4.06
N PRO A 13 7.12 -2.69 -5.39
CA PRO A 13 7.62 -1.58 -6.19
C PRO A 13 6.69 -0.36 -6.09
N VAL A 14 7.17 0.76 -6.64
CA VAL A 14 6.42 2.01 -6.80
C VAL A 14 6.35 2.35 -8.28
N THR A 15 5.17 2.73 -8.78
CA THR A 15 5.05 3.29 -10.12
C THR A 15 5.74 4.65 -10.19
N THR A 16 6.30 5.03 -11.34
CA THR A 16 7.07 6.29 -11.43
C THR A 16 6.18 7.53 -11.64
N ASN A 17 5.00 7.39 -12.23
CA ASN A 17 4.09 8.51 -12.48
C ASN A 17 2.63 8.09 -12.77
N PRO A 18 1.63 8.42 -11.93
CA PRO A 18 1.78 8.93 -10.57
C PRO A 18 2.36 7.86 -9.64
N PRO A 19 3.02 8.23 -8.54
CA PRO A 19 3.58 7.26 -7.60
C PRO A 19 2.48 6.52 -6.83
N ALA A 20 2.47 5.20 -6.95
CA ALA A 20 1.56 4.30 -6.26
C ALA A 20 2.32 3.07 -5.75
N ALA A 21 1.95 2.57 -4.58
CA ALA A 21 2.50 1.33 -4.06
C ALA A 21 1.78 0.15 -4.72
N VAL A 22 2.53 -0.74 -5.36
CA VAL A 22 1.98 -1.94 -6.01
C VAL A 22 2.00 -3.09 -5.00
N MET A 23 0.83 -3.46 -4.48
CA MET A 23 0.72 -4.52 -3.48
C MET A 23 -0.69 -5.13 -3.44
N PRO A 24 -0.82 -6.39 -3.00
CA PRO A 24 -2.12 -6.98 -2.71
C PRO A 24 -2.84 -6.17 -1.63
N ARG A 25 -4.15 -5.97 -1.81
CA ARG A 25 -5.04 -5.38 -0.80
C ARG A 25 -6.25 -6.29 -0.59
N PRO A 26 -6.81 -6.35 0.62
CA PRO A 26 -8.04 -7.12 0.87
C PRO A 26 -9.17 -6.66 -0.06
N ALA A 27 -9.72 -7.58 -0.86
CA ALA A 27 -10.77 -7.30 -1.84
C ALA A 27 -12.15 -7.09 -1.20
N THR A 28 -12.35 -7.60 0.02
CA THR A 28 -13.64 -7.60 0.72
C THR A 28 -13.91 -6.33 1.53
N ALA A 29 -12.93 -5.44 1.68
CA ALA A 29 -13.11 -4.20 2.41
C ALA A 29 -13.41 -3.04 1.46
N THR A 30 -14.52 -2.34 1.72
CA THR A 30 -14.94 -1.17 0.97
C THR A 30 -14.35 0.10 1.60
N GLY A 31 -13.68 0.91 0.79
CA GLY A 31 -12.97 2.12 1.20
C GLY A 31 -11.72 2.34 0.35
N THR A 32 -10.90 3.32 0.73
CA THR A 32 -9.71 3.73 -0.02
C THR A 32 -8.44 3.23 0.66
N TRP A 33 -7.73 2.33 0.00
CA TRP A 33 -6.46 1.79 0.51
C TRP A 33 -5.28 2.72 0.20
N THR A 34 -4.50 3.03 1.23
CA THR A 34 -3.25 3.80 1.11
C THR A 34 -2.11 3.10 1.85
N TRP A 35 -0.90 3.30 1.38
CA TRP A 35 0.32 2.82 2.01
C TRP A 35 1.10 3.99 2.57
N THR A 36 1.47 3.93 3.85
CA THR A 36 2.25 4.98 4.52
C THR A 36 3.57 4.42 5.01
N GLU A 37 4.67 5.08 4.63
CA GLU A 37 6.03 4.60 4.90
C GLU A 37 6.99 5.75 5.16
N PRO A 38 8.12 5.50 5.84
CA PRO A 38 9.17 6.49 6.00
C PRO A 38 9.85 6.76 4.66
N THR A 39 10.07 8.03 4.32
CA THR A 39 10.86 8.44 3.15
C THR A 39 12.35 8.34 3.42
N ASN A 40 12.75 8.38 4.69
CA ASN A 40 14.13 8.34 5.15
C ASN A 40 14.19 7.94 6.63
N THR A 41 15.40 7.81 7.18
CA THR A 41 15.63 7.50 8.60
C THR A 41 15.36 8.68 9.54
N THR A 42 15.09 9.88 9.01
CA THR A 42 14.87 11.10 9.80
C THR A 42 13.41 11.30 10.21
N GLY A 43 12.56 10.28 10.02
CA GLY A 43 11.17 10.28 10.48
C GLY A 43 10.20 11.06 9.60
N ALA A 44 10.58 11.42 8.38
CA ALA A 44 9.62 11.92 7.39
C ALA A 44 8.83 10.74 6.81
N TRP A 45 7.51 10.89 6.69
CA TRP A 45 6.61 9.86 6.17
C TRP A 45 5.92 10.35 4.90
N ARG A 46 5.70 9.43 3.95
CA ARG A 46 4.86 9.67 2.77
C ARG A 46 3.69 8.71 2.74
N THR A 47 2.59 9.15 2.14
CA THR A 47 1.42 8.32 1.84
C THR A 47 1.30 8.15 0.33
N LEU A 48 1.10 6.91 -0.11
CA LEU A 48 0.94 6.53 -1.51
C LEU A 48 -0.43 5.86 -1.71
N PRO A 49 -1.12 6.11 -2.84
CA PRO A 49 -2.23 5.27 -3.24
C PRO A 49 -1.76 3.83 -3.47
N VAL A 50 -2.64 2.85 -3.22
CA VAL A 50 -2.34 1.44 -3.48
C VAL A 50 -2.96 1.02 -4.82
N THR A 51 -2.17 0.38 -5.67
CA THR A 51 -2.67 -0.32 -6.85
C THR A 51 -2.41 -1.82 -6.74
N ALA A 52 -3.29 -2.62 -7.36
CA ALA A 52 -3.09 -4.06 -7.42
C ALA A 52 -1.98 -4.40 -8.44
N PRO A 53 -1.15 -5.43 -8.18
CA PRO A 53 -0.21 -5.92 -9.19
C PRO A 53 -0.95 -6.45 -10.42
N ASP A 54 -0.51 -6.08 -11.63
CA ASP A 54 -0.91 -6.76 -12.86
C ASP A 54 -0.17 -8.10 -12.95
N PRO A 55 -0.89 -9.25 -13.01
CA PRO A 55 -0.25 -10.55 -13.16
C PRO A 55 0.64 -10.68 -14.41
N ALA A 56 0.38 -9.90 -15.47
CA ALA A 56 1.18 -9.91 -16.69
C ALA A 56 2.53 -9.20 -16.55
N ASP A 57 2.68 -8.33 -15.55
CA ASP A 57 3.89 -7.52 -15.30
C ASP A 57 4.83 -8.15 -14.25
N LEU A 58 4.60 -9.41 -13.88
CA LEU A 58 5.43 -10.13 -12.93
C LEU A 58 6.58 -10.90 -13.61
N PRO A 59 7.83 -10.83 -13.09
CA PRO A 59 8.23 -10.13 -11.87
C PRO A 59 8.44 -8.63 -12.12
N LEU A 60 7.99 -7.81 -11.17
CA LEU A 60 8.20 -6.36 -11.24
C LEU A 60 9.70 -6.05 -11.18
N GLY A 61 10.18 -5.15 -12.05
CA GLY A 61 11.61 -5.04 -12.36
C GLY A 61 12.54 -4.60 -11.23
N ASN A 62 12.03 -3.97 -10.16
CA ASN A 62 12.83 -3.46 -9.03
C ASN A 62 12.03 -3.49 -7.71
N PRO A 63 11.84 -4.65 -7.08
CA PRO A 63 11.14 -4.71 -5.80
C PRO A 63 12.08 -4.30 -4.66
N GLU A 64 11.64 -3.34 -3.83
CA GLU A 64 12.37 -2.92 -2.63
C GLU A 64 11.71 -3.50 -1.38
N ILE A 65 12.51 -3.81 -0.35
CA ILE A 65 12.01 -4.18 0.97
C ILE A 65 11.53 -2.91 1.67
N ARG A 66 10.22 -2.83 1.92
CA ARG A 66 9.58 -1.64 2.50
C ARG A 66 8.92 -1.98 3.83
N SER A 67 8.95 -1.01 4.74
CA SER A 67 8.31 -1.09 6.06
C SER A 67 7.36 0.09 6.23
N GLY A 68 6.14 -0.17 6.70
CA GLY A 68 5.11 0.87 6.80
C GLY A 68 3.78 0.32 7.28
N TYR A 69 2.72 1.06 7.00
CA TYR A 69 1.36 0.73 7.38
C TYR A 69 0.44 0.78 6.16
N LEU A 70 -0.36 -0.27 5.99
CA LEU A 70 -1.48 -0.26 5.08
C LEU A 70 -2.70 0.30 5.81
N VAL A 71 -3.31 1.35 5.26
CA VAL A 71 -4.43 2.07 5.88
C VAL A 71 -5.65 1.98 4.97
N LEU A 72 -6.76 1.50 5.52
CA LEU A 72 -8.08 1.61 4.89
C LEU A 72 -8.76 2.91 5.35
N ASN A 73 -8.83 3.90 4.48
CA ASN A 73 -9.57 5.14 4.71
C ASN A 73 -11.02 5.00 4.26
N ASP A 74 -11.91 5.80 4.84
CA ASP A 74 -13.34 5.83 4.51
C ASP A 74 -13.95 4.42 4.49
N ALA A 75 -13.53 3.61 5.47
CA ALA A 75 -14.05 2.26 5.64
C ALA A 75 -15.57 2.36 5.76
N ALA A 76 -16.29 1.85 4.76
CA ALA A 76 -17.73 1.71 4.89
C ALA A 76 -17.96 0.64 5.95
N ASP A 77 -18.77 0.94 6.96
CA ASP A 77 -19.21 -0.08 7.91
C ASP A 77 -19.85 -1.20 7.10
N HIS A 78 -19.29 -2.40 7.21
CA HIS A 78 -19.93 -3.59 6.69
C HIS A 78 -21.13 -3.86 7.58
N THR A 79 -22.25 -3.16 7.35
CA THR A 79 -23.54 -3.55 7.91
C THR A 79 -23.88 -4.91 7.31
N ARG A 80 -23.71 -5.93 8.12
CA ARG A 80 -24.06 -7.32 7.82
C ARG A 80 -25.56 -7.47 7.61
#